data_AF-A0AAW0RZZ2-F1
#
_entry.id   AF-A0AAW0RZZ2-F1
#
_cell.length_a   1.000
_cell.length_b   1.000
_cell.length_c   1.000
_cell.angle_alpha   90.00
_cell.angle_beta   90.00
_cell.angle_gamma   90.00
#
_symmetry.space_group_name_H-M   'P 1'
#
loop_
_entity.id
_entity.type
_entity.pdbx_description
1 polymer ?
#
loop_
_entity_poly.entity_id
_entity_poly.type
_entity_poly.pdbx_seq_one_letter_code
_entity_poly.pdbx_strand_id
1 'polypeptide(L)'
;MSFTINPRVLSILSLAVVSVAGQWTGAYNTTARSSNLLTPGSKCLIQGFAKRPYTAVYPCTCTGGTVAADCNWVDRRITYNAVRNADCKCATTTDMKQETNALNAYTESNPNAVNKCACDPPKAGEGEPDADGLIVPARECWCPAQGLKKTSGLKEAEQGEAVLEELLGPVDAAAVKKCSTELDNSKLTKPKICDFFNHYKDAEINGDLQANIPSCTVALLTEICKSN
;
A
#
# COMPACT_ATOMS: atom_id res chain seq x y z
N MET A 1 -6.04 10.41 -70.58
CA MET A 1 -5.11 10.36 -69.44
C MET A 1 -5.86 10.87 -68.22
N SER A 2 -5.90 10.06 -67.15
CA SER A 2 -5.73 10.49 -65.73
C SER A 2 -6.67 11.54 -65.11
N PHE A 3 -7.20 11.44 -63.88
CA PHE A 3 -7.13 10.48 -62.78
C PHE A 3 -8.44 10.59 -61.97
N THR A 4 -8.97 9.46 -61.49
CA THR A 4 -10.05 9.41 -60.50
C THR A 4 -9.43 9.47 -59.10
N ILE A 5 -9.67 10.54 -58.34
CA ILE A 5 -9.20 10.69 -56.96
C ILE A 5 -10.28 10.15 -56.02
N ASN A 6 -10.03 8.98 -55.44
CA ASN A 6 -10.81 8.43 -54.32
C ASN A 6 -10.25 8.97 -53.00
N PRO A 7 -11.01 9.72 -52.18
CA PRO A 7 -10.57 10.03 -50.83
C PRO A 7 -10.96 8.86 -49.92
N ARG A 8 -10.02 7.93 -49.70
CA ARG A 8 -10.03 7.09 -48.50
C ARG A 8 -9.71 7.99 -47.31
N VAL A 9 -10.74 8.45 -46.60
CA VAL A 9 -10.57 9.10 -45.30
C VAL A 9 -10.23 8.01 -44.29
N LEU A 10 -8.94 7.84 -44.06
CA LEU A 10 -8.40 7.14 -42.90
C LEU A 10 -8.86 7.89 -41.63
N SER A 11 -9.87 7.37 -40.94
CA SER A 11 -10.13 7.70 -39.54
C SER A 11 -8.99 7.14 -38.70
N ILE A 12 -7.94 7.95 -38.55
CA ILE A 12 -6.85 7.70 -37.61
C ILE A 12 -7.41 7.90 -36.21
N LEU A 13 -7.48 6.81 -35.46
CA LEU A 13 -7.73 6.77 -34.03
C LEU A 13 -6.76 7.71 -33.29
N SER A 14 -7.25 8.85 -32.82
CA SER A 14 -6.61 9.64 -31.78
C SER A 14 -6.97 9.07 -30.41
N LEU A 15 -6.39 7.91 -30.07
CA LEU A 15 -6.24 7.49 -28.67
C LEU A 15 -5.12 8.34 -28.06
N ALA A 16 -5.43 9.58 -27.76
CA ALA A 16 -4.60 10.40 -26.89
C ALA A 16 -4.71 9.83 -25.47
N VAL A 17 -3.79 8.91 -25.13
CA VAL A 17 -3.49 8.62 -23.72
C VAL A 17 -2.72 9.84 -23.22
N VAL A 18 -3.45 10.90 -22.87
CA VAL A 18 -2.93 11.98 -22.05
C VAL A 18 -2.64 11.33 -20.71
N SER A 19 -1.40 10.94 -20.47
CA SER A 19 -0.93 10.53 -19.15
C SER A 19 -1.14 11.71 -18.21
N VAL A 20 -2.25 11.70 -17.48
CA VAL A 20 -2.61 12.75 -16.53
C VAL A 20 -1.67 12.62 -15.35
N ALA A 21 -0.63 13.46 -15.29
CA ALA A 21 0.13 13.65 -14.05
C ALA A 21 -0.87 13.95 -12.91
N GLY A 22 -0.77 13.24 -11.80
CA GLY A 22 -1.73 13.35 -10.70
C GLY A 22 -2.91 12.36 -10.74
N GLN A 23 -2.93 11.37 -11.63
CA GLN A 23 -3.93 10.30 -11.56
C GLN A 23 -3.61 9.29 -10.46
N TRP A 24 -4.59 9.02 -9.61
CA TRP A 24 -4.55 7.96 -8.62
C TRP A 24 -4.96 6.62 -9.25
N THR A 25 -4.29 5.54 -8.86
CA THR A 25 -4.62 4.16 -9.26
C THR A 25 -4.71 3.22 -8.06
N GLY A 26 -5.31 2.05 -8.24
CA GLY A 26 -5.52 1.05 -7.18
C GLY A 26 -6.85 1.21 -6.45
N ALA A 27 -6.85 0.92 -5.15
CA ALA A 27 -8.02 1.05 -4.28
C ALA A 27 -7.57 1.49 -2.88
N TYR A 28 -8.47 2.12 -2.12
CA TYR A 28 -8.20 2.49 -0.72
C TYR A 28 -9.02 1.62 0.23
N ASN A 29 -8.58 1.52 1.49
CA ASN A 29 -9.31 0.86 2.55
C ASN A 29 -9.50 1.83 3.72
N THR A 30 -10.74 2.07 4.16
CA THR A 30 -11.02 2.85 5.37
C THR A 30 -11.19 2.00 6.62
N THR A 31 -11.36 0.68 6.46
CA THR A 31 -11.50 -0.25 7.57
C THR A 31 -10.20 -0.29 8.37
N ALA A 32 -10.30 -0.02 9.68
CA ALA A 32 -9.22 -0.24 10.61
C ALA A 32 -8.99 -1.76 10.75
N ARG A 33 -7.88 -2.28 10.22
CA ARG A 33 -7.44 -3.65 10.55
C ARG A 33 -7.18 -3.69 12.06
N SER A 34 -7.67 -4.72 12.75
CA SER A 34 -7.81 -4.71 14.21
C SER A 34 -6.48 -4.37 14.92
N SER A 35 -6.52 -3.20 15.56
CA SER A 35 -5.68 -2.70 16.65
C SER A 35 -4.88 -3.76 17.41
N ASN A 36 -3.56 -3.75 17.20
CA ASN A 36 -2.50 -4.03 18.19
C ASN A 36 -1.10 -3.80 17.57
N LEU A 37 -1.03 -3.70 16.24
CA LEU A 37 0.22 -3.41 15.55
C LEU A 37 0.32 -1.90 15.29
N LEU A 38 1.10 -1.20 16.12
CA LEU A 38 1.59 0.17 15.88
C LEU A 38 2.55 0.25 14.68
N THR A 39 2.58 -0.78 13.83
CA THR A 39 3.56 -0.99 12.78
C THR A 39 2.82 -1.59 11.60
N PRO A 40 2.95 -1.04 10.38
CA PRO A 40 2.44 -1.67 9.17
C PRO A 40 2.89 -3.13 9.02
N GLY A 41 2.16 -3.92 8.24
CA GLY A 41 2.62 -5.26 7.82
C GLY A 41 4.00 -5.17 7.16
N SER A 42 4.84 -6.19 7.33
CA SER A 42 6.26 -6.14 6.94
C SER A 42 6.47 -5.81 5.46
N LYS A 43 5.59 -6.32 4.58
CA LYS A 43 5.60 -6.04 3.13
C LYS A 43 5.23 -4.59 2.78
N CYS A 44 4.60 -3.88 3.72
CA CYS A 44 4.08 -2.52 3.53
C CYS A 44 4.99 -1.45 4.14
N LEU A 45 5.97 -1.84 4.95
CA LEU A 45 6.86 -0.92 5.65
C LEU A 45 7.65 -0.06 4.68
N ILE A 46 7.60 1.24 4.92
CA ILE A 46 8.54 2.20 4.34
C ILE A 46 9.76 2.32 5.26
N GLN A 47 10.87 2.83 4.76
CA GLN A 47 12.16 2.84 5.45
C GLN A 47 12.10 3.54 6.82
N GLY A 48 11.36 4.66 6.90
CA GLY A 48 11.15 5.46 8.10
C GLY A 48 10.30 4.77 9.17
N PHE A 49 9.55 3.72 8.81
CA PHE A 49 8.83 2.86 9.75
C PHE A 49 9.58 1.56 10.09
N ALA A 50 10.65 1.23 9.38
CA ALA A 50 11.44 0.01 9.60
C ALA A 50 12.38 0.09 10.82
N LYS A 51 12.64 1.28 11.38
CA LYS A 51 13.49 1.48 12.57
C LYS A 51 12.76 2.34 13.61
N ARG A 52 12.79 1.92 14.88
CA ARG A 52 12.27 2.71 16.01
C ARG A 52 13.38 3.60 16.60
N PRO A 53 13.08 4.83 17.04
CA PRO A 53 11.76 5.48 16.99
C PRO A 53 11.40 5.85 15.54
N TYR A 54 10.10 5.92 15.22
CA TYR A 54 9.63 6.34 13.89
C TYR A 54 9.96 7.83 13.68
N THR A 55 11.21 8.15 13.33
CA THR A 55 11.75 9.50 13.45
C THR A 55 11.94 10.24 12.13
N ALA A 56 11.73 9.58 11.00
CA ALA A 56 12.15 10.12 9.71
C ALA A 56 11.00 10.40 8.72
N VAL A 57 9.75 10.44 9.17
CA VAL A 57 8.64 10.77 8.26
C VAL A 57 8.28 12.25 8.31
N TYR A 58 8.02 12.81 7.14
CA TYR A 58 7.64 14.21 6.97
C TYR A 58 6.15 14.33 6.63
N PRO A 59 5.46 15.40 7.08
CA PRO A 59 4.11 15.70 6.63
C PRO A 59 4.17 16.18 5.19
N CYS A 60 3.39 15.52 4.35
CA CYS A 60 3.40 15.70 2.91
C CYS A 60 1.99 15.86 2.36
N THR A 61 1.96 16.48 1.20
CA THR A 61 0.80 16.53 0.31
C THR A 61 1.20 15.83 -0.98
N CYS A 62 0.41 14.84 -1.38
CA CYS A 62 0.69 13.98 -2.51
C CYS A 62 -0.42 14.07 -3.56
N THR A 63 -0.04 13.95 -4.82
CA THR A 63 -0.94 13.86 -5.98
C THR A 63 -0.61 12.62 -6.79
N GLY A 64 -1.65 11.90 -7.20
CA GLY A 64 -1.51 10.67 -7.98
C GLY A 64 -0.73 9.56 -7.27
N GLY A 65 -0.41 8.51 -8.03
CA GLY A 65 0.31 7.34 -7.55
C GLY A 65 -0.60 6.14 -7.31
N THR A 66 -0.01 5.05 -6.87
CA THR A 66 -0.68 3.75 -6.70
C THR A 66 -0.96 3.48 -5.24
N VAL A 67 -2.24 3.27 -4.90
CA VAL A 67 -2.72 2.97 -3.55
C VAL A 67 -2.88 1.46 -3.38
N ALA A 68 -2.32 0.93 -2.30
CA ALA A 68 -2.42 -0.48 -1.93
C ALA A 68 -3.37 -0.65 -0.74
N ALA A 69 -4.60 -1.13 -1.01
CA ALA A 69 -5.65 -1.30 -0.01
C ALA A 69 -5.38 -2.40 1.03
N ASP A 70 -4.53 -3.38 0.68
CA ASP A 70 -4.07 -4.47 1.55
C ASP A 70 -2.96 -4.01 2.51
N CYS A 71 -2.35 -2.87 2.19
CA CYS A 71 -1.38 -2.18 3.02
C CYS A 71 -2.01 -0.99 3.72
N ASN A 72 -2.74 -1.28 4.81
CA ASN A 72 -3.31 -0.27 5.69
C ASN A 72 -2.68 -0.27 7.10
N TRP A 73 -2.65 0.91 7.72
CA TRP A 73 -2.11 1.11 9.06
C TRP A 73 -2.97 2.13 9.80
N VAL A 74 -3.09 2.00 11.13
CA VAL A 74 -3.88 2.92 11.95
C VAL A 74 -2.98 3.62 12.95
N ASP A 75 -2.96 4.95 12.92
CA ASP A 75 -2.34 5.80 13.93
C ASP A 75 -3.30 6.85 14.43
N ARG A 76 -3.41 7.00 15.76
CA ARG A 76 -4.28 7.97 16.41
C ARG A 76 -5.71 8.03 15.82
N ARG A 77 -6.27 6.86 15.49
CA ARG A 77 -7.61 6.68 14.86
C ARG A 77 -7.72 7.15 13.41
N ILE A 78 -6.61 7.42 12.75
CA ILE A 78 -6.54 7.70 11.31
C ILE A 78 -6.06 6.44 10.60
N THR A 79 -6.86 5.94 9.65
CA THR A 79 -6.45 4.86 8.75
C THR A 79 -5.63 5.46 7.61
N TYR A 80 -4.44 4.93 7.39
CA TYR A 80 -3.56 5.24 6.27
C TYR A 80 -3.50 4.06 5.31
N ASN A 81 -3.33 4.35 4.02
CA ASN A 81 -3.01 3.36 2.99
C ASN A 81 -1.60 3.63 2.46
N ALA A 82 -0.88 2.58 2.13
CA ALA A 82 0.40 2.70 1.46
C ALA A 82 0.19 3.26 0.05
N VAL A 83 1.01 4.23 -0.30
CA VAL A 83 1.04 4.88 -1.60
C VAL A 83 2.46 4.75 -2.16
N ARG A 84 2.54 4.44 -3.46
CA ARG A 84 3.80 4.31 -4.19
C ARG A 84 3.77 5.17 -5.45
N ASN A 85 4.93 5.73 -5.79
CA ASN A 85 5.12 6.56 -6.99
C ASN A 85 4.14 7.74 -7.07
N ALA A 86 3.81 8.33 -5.92
CA ALA A 86 3.07 9.58 -5.87
C ALA A 86 4.00 10.78 -6.06
N ASP A 87 3.47 11.85 -6.64
CA ASP A 87 4.15 13.15 -6.69
C ASP A 87 3.84 13.89 -5.39
N CYS A 88 4.82 13.96 -4.49
CA CYS A 88 4.64 14.53 -3.16
C CYS A 88 5.54 15.74 -2.93
N LYS A 89 5.02 16.70 -2.17
CA LYS A 89 5.77 17.78 -1.55
C LYS A 89 5.60 17.70 -0.04
N CYS A 90 6.69 17.90 0.70
CA CYS A 90 6.68 17.79 2.14
C CYS A 90 7.24 19.04 2.80
N ALA A 91 6.81 19.29 4.03
CA ALA A 91 7.50 20.26 4.87
C ALA A 91 8.91 19.77 5.23
N THR A 92 9.75 20.67 5.74
CA THR A 92 11.08 20.37 6.26
C THR A 92 11.09 19.97 7.75
N THR A 93 9.92 19.94 8.39
CA THR A 93 9.72 19.51 9.77
C THR A 93 9.24 18.06 9.83
N THR A 94 9.67 17.30 10.84
CA THR A 94 9.14 15.95 11.09
C THR A 94 7.90 15.96 11.99
N ASP A 95 7.45 17.15 12.44
CA ASP A 95 6.23 17.28 13.22
C ASP A 95 4.99 17.16 12.34
N MET A 96 4.36 15.98 12.35
CA MET A 96 3.11 15.70 11.62
C MET A 96 1.93 16.61 12.01
N LYS A 97 2.02 17.40 13.08
CA LYS A 97 1.01 18.40 13.46
C LYS A 97 1.26 19.77 12.85
N GLN A 98 2.46 20.03 12.33
CA GLN A 98 2.83 21.30 11.73
C GLN A 98 2.56 21.27 10.22
N GLU A 99 1.41 21.82 9.83
CA GLU A 99 1.15 22.19 8.44
C GLU A 99 1.79 23.56 8.18
N THR A 100 2.74 23.62 7.24
CA THR A 100 3.36 24.89 6.84
C THR A 100 2.46 25.60 5.82
N ASN A 101 2.53 26.94 5.78
CA ASN A 101 1.75 27.74 4.81
C ASN A 101 2.05 27.33 3.36
N ALA A 102 3.30 26.99 3.05
CA ALA A 102 3.70 26.52 1.73
C ALA A 102 3.04 25.17 1.37
N LEU A 103 2.99 24.22 2.31
CA LEU A 103 2.36 22.92 2.08
C LEU A 103 0.84 23.06 1.91
N ASN A 104 0.21 23.99 2.64
CA ASN A 104 -1.20 24.31 2.48
C ASN A 104 -1.47 24.94 1.10
N ALA A 105 -0.67 25.91 0.68
CA ALA A 105 -0.79 26.51 -0.65
C ALA A 105 -0.60 25.49 -1.79
N TYR A 106 0.35 24.55 -1.64
CA TYR A 106 0.52 23.44 -2.56
C TYR A 106 -0.72 22.53 -2.60
N THR A 107 -1.35 22.27 -1.45
CA THR A 107 -2.59 21.48 -1.37
C THR A 107 -3.75 22.18 -2.06
N GLU A 108 -3.93 23.48 -1.84
CA GLU A 108 -5.02 24.27 -2.41
C GLU A 108 -4.92 24.41 -3.94
N SER A 109 -3.70 24.47 -4.47
CA SER A 109 -3.45 24.54 -5.92
C SER A 109 -3.66 23.20 -6.65
N ASN A 110 -3.80 22.09 -5.92
CA ASN A 110 -3.90 20.74 -6.48
C ASN A 110 -5.22 20.06 -6.05
N PRO A 111 -6.28 20.08 -6.89
CA PRO A 111 -7.61 19.61 -6.49
C PRO A 111 -7.70 18.11 -6.16
N ASN A 112 -6.79 17.30 -6.70
CA ASN A 112 -6.71 15.85 -6.43
C ASN A 112 -5.68 15.50 -5.36
N ALA A 113 -5.17 16.50 -4.62
CA ALA A 113 -4.17 16.29 -3.61
C ALA A 113 -4.75 15.59 -2.36
N VAL A 114 -3.92 14.76 -1.75
CA VAL A 114 -4.15 14.18 -0.43
C VAL A 114 -3.11 14.78 0.50
N ASN A 115 -3.56 15.53 1.50
CA ASN A 115 -2.69 16.11 2.53
C ASN A 115 -2.47 15.14 3.69
N LYS A 116 -1.58 15.52 4.61
CA LYS A 116 -1.21 14.76 5.81
C LYS A 116 -0.71 13.34 5.51
N CYS A 117 -0.15 13.14 4.32
CA CYS A 117 0.60 11.92 4.03
C CYS A 117 1.89 11.93 4.87
N ALA A 118 2.35 10.75 5.29
CA ALA A 118 3.64 10.55 5.94
C ALA A 118 4.57 9.85 4.95
N CYS A 119 5.61 10.54 4.50
CA CYS A 119 6.57 9.98 3.54
C CYS A 119 7.97 9.87 4.14
N ASP A 120 8.74 8.93 3.60
CA ASP A 120 10.15 8.78 3.90
C ASP A 120 10.96 10.03 3.56
N PRO A 121 12.11 10.24 4.25
CA PRO A 121 12.98 11.36 3.94
C PRO A 121 13.46 11.24 2.48
N PRO A 122 13.86 12.36 1.85
CA PRO A 122 14.61 12.28 0.62
C PRO A 122 15.89 11.45 0.83
N LYS A 123 16.43 10.88 -0.25
CA LYS A 123 17.70 10.14 -0.18
C LYS A 123 18.81 11.06 0.32
N ALA A 124 19.82 10.49 0.98
CA ALA A 124 20.96 11.28 1.45
C ALA A 124 21.63 12.03 0.27
N GLY A 125 21.75 13.36 0.40
CA GLY A 125 22.28 14.24 -0.65
C GLY A 125 21.24 14.69 -1.69
N GLU A 126 19.99 14.23 -1.56
CA GLU A 126 18.83 14.72 -2.29
C GLU A 126 17.90 15.43 -1.28
N GLY A 127 17.11 16.41 -1.72
CA GLY A 127 16.09 17.04 -0.86
C GLY A 127 16.43 18.41 -0.28
N GLU A 128 17.22 19.22 -0.99
CA GLU A 128 17.20 20.66 -0.75
C GLU A 128 15.76 21.19 -0.96
N PRO A 129 15.28 22.10 -0.11
CA PRO A 129 14.00 22.75 -0.30
C PRO A 129 13.95 23.46 -1.66
N ASP A 130 12.80 23.37 -2.33
CA ASP A 130 12.53 24.14 -3.53
C ASP A 130 12.28 25.63 -3.21
N ALA A 131 11.90 26.41 -4.22
CA ALA A 131 11.63 27.83 -4.06
C ALA A 131 10.50 28.14 -3.07
N ASP A 132 9.61 27.18 -2.82
CA ASP A 132 8.50 27.29 -1.86
C ASP A 132 8.91 26.77 -0.46
N GLY A 133 10.14 26.32 -0.29
CA GLY A 133 10.65 25.73 0.94
C GLY A 133 10.12 24.32 1.20
N LEU A 134 9.65 23.62 0.17
CA LEU A 134 9.16 22.25 0.24
C LEU A 134 10.19 21.26 -0.30
N ILE A 135 10.23 20.07 0.26
CA ILE A 135 11.12 18.99 -0.18
C ILE A 135 10.33 17.93 -0.94
N VAL A 136 10.99 17.28 -1.90
CA VAL A 136 10.46 16.08 -2.56
C VAL A 136 10.89 14.87 -1.73
N PRO A 137 9.97 14.05 -1.19
CA PRO A 137 10.33 12.89 -0.37
C PRO A 137 10.81 11.72 -1.23
N ALA A 138 11.16 10.61 -0.57
CA ALA A 138 11.20 9.32 -1.26
C ALA A 138 9.80 8.92 -1.77
N ARG A 139 9.76 7.99 -2.74
CA ARG A 139 8.54 7.60 -3.47
C ARG A 139 7.52 6.80 -2.67
N GLU A 140 7.83 6.46 -1.42
CA GLU A 140 6.98 5.63 -0.58
C GLU A 140 6.36 6.46 0.55
N CYS A 141 5.04 6.43 0.61
CA CYS A 141 4.26 7.24 1.54
C CYS A 141 3.11 6.44 2.15
N TRP A 142 2.57 6.98 3.23
CA TRP A 142 1.33 6.58 3.85
C TRP A 142 0.35 7.75 3.78
N CYS A 143 -0.75 7.61 3.05
CA CYS A 143 -1.74 8.67 2.90
C CYS A 143 -3.06 8.32 3.62
N PRO A 144 -3.73 9.29 4.24
CA PRO A 144 -4.95 9.05 4.99
C PRO A 144 -6.08 8.56 4.07
N ALA A 145 -6.73 7.47 4.46
CA ALA A 145 -7.82 6.84 3.73
C ALA A 145 -8.99 7.81 3.45
N GLN A 146 -9.30 8.69 4.40
CA GLN A 146 -10.35 9.70 4.24
C GLN A 146 -9.98 10.76 3.20
N GLY A 147 -8.69 11.13 3.11
CA GLY A 147 -8.21 12.03 2.06
C GLY A 147 -8.33 11.38 0.69
N LEU A 148 -7.84 10.13 0.57
CA LEU A 148 -7.98 9.33 -0.65
C LEU A 148 -9.45 9.21 -1.08
N LYS A 149 -10.35 8.85 -0.17
CA LYS A 149 -11.80 8.79 -0.43
C LYS A 149 -12.35 10.10 -1.00
N LYS A 150 -11.89 11.24 -0.50
CA LYS A 150 -12.41 12.56 -0.87
C LYS A 150 -11.88 13.06 -2.21
N THR A 151 -10.60 12.84 -2.52
CA THR A 151 -9.93 13.55 -3.62
C THR A 151 -9.33 12.65 -4.70
N SER A 152 -9.21 11.34 -4.48
CA SER A 152 -8.52 10.46 -5.43
C SER A 152 -9.38 9.95 -6.59
N GLY A 153 -10.71 9.91 -6.42
CA GLY A 153 -11.63 9.26 -7.36
C GLY A 153 -11.54 7.72 -7.40
N LEU A 154 -10.76 7.12 -6.50
CA LEU A 154 -10.65 5.67 -6.36
C LEU A 154 -11.89 5.06 -5.71
N LYS A 155 -12.05 3.74 -5.87
CA LYS A 155 -13.04 2.96 -5.13
C LYS A 155 -12.44 2.47 -3.82
N GLU A 156 -13.32 2.31 -2.83
CA GLU A 156 -12.99 1.56 -1.62
C GLU A 156 -12.87 0.09 -1.98
N ALA A 157 -11.82 -0.58 -1.48
CA ALA A 157 -11.69 -2.02 -1.62
C ALA A 157 -12.82 -2.70 -0.85
N GLU A 158 -13.51 -3.63 -1.49
CA GLU A 158 -14.55 -4.41 -0.82
C GLU A 158 -13.91 -5.27 0.28
N GLN A 159 -14.56 -5.39 1.44
CA GLN A 159 -14.12 -6.28 2.51
C GLN A 159 -14.14 -7.73 1.98
N GLY A 160 -12.96 -8.23 1.56
CA GLY A 160 -12.80 -9.54 0.93
C GLY A 160 -12.11 -9.53 -0.43
N GLU A 161 -11.88 -8.35 -1.03
CA GLU A 161 -11.12 -8.18 -2.29
C GLU A 161 -9.61 -7.99 -2.06
N ALA A 162 -9.10 -8.40 -0.90
CA ALA A 162 -7.68 -8.67 -0.75
C ALA A 162 -7.37 -10.01 -1.47
N VAL A 163 -7.39 -10.00 -2.81
CA VAL A 163 -6.82 -11.03 -3.70
C VAL A 163 -6.96 -12.46 -3.15
N LEU A 164 -8.21 -12.94 -3.04
CA LEU A 164 -8.46 -14.38 -2.89
C LEU A 164 -8.47 -15.11 -4.26
N GLU A 165 -8.16 -14.42 -5.36
CA GLU A 165 -8.24 -15.00 -6.71
C GLU A 165 -6.95 -15.70 -7.20
N GLU A 166 -5.84 -15.68 -6.44
CA GLU A 166 -4.60 -16.38 -6.86
C GLU A 166 -4.07 -17.46 -5.90
N LEU A 167 -4.87 -17.94 -4.94
CA LEU A 167 -4.42 -18.97 -3.98
C LEU A 167 -5.29 -20.23 -3.89
N LEU A 168 -6.37 -20.34 -4.66
CA LEU A 168 -7.22 -21.54 -4.71
C LEU A 168 -6.93 -22.45 -5.92
N GLY A 169 -5.69 -22.45 -6.40
CA GLY A 169 -5.21 -23.59 -7.19
C GLY A 169 -5.22 -24.86 -6.31
N PRO A 170 -5.34 -26.07 -6.89
CA PRO A 170 -5.21 -27.30 -6.13
C PRO A 170 -3.85 -27.31 -5.41
N VAL A 171 -3.89 -27.28 -4.08
CA VAL A 171 -2.68 -27.31 -3.24
C VAL A 171 -2.04 -28.67 -3.34
N ASP A 172 -0.75 -28.72 -3.65
CA ASP A 172 -0.01 -29.96 -3.78
C ASP A 172 0.00 -30.75 -2.45
N ALA A 173 -0.43 -32.01 -2.48
CA ALA A 173 -0.54 -32.84 -1.29
C ALA A 173 0.83 -33.08 -0.61
N ALA A 174 1.92 -33.09 -1.39
CA ALA A 174 3.26 -33.21 -0.83
C ALA A 174 3.69 -31.92 -0.10
N ALA A 175 3.35 -30.74 -0.64
CA ALA A 175 3.54 -29.46 0.03
C ALA A 175 2.74 -29.34 1.34
N VAL A 176 1.48 -29.80 1.34
CA VAL A 176 0.64 -29.84 2.56
C VAL A 176 1.27 -30.74 3.62
N LYS A 177 1.72 -31.94 3.22
CA LYS A 177 2.38 -32.89 4.13
C LYS A 177 3.67 -32.33 4.70
N LYS A 178 4.48 -31.65 3.88
CA LYS A 178 5.73 -31.02 4.30
C LYS A 178 5.47 -29.91 5.33
N CYS A 179 4.52 -29.01 5.04
CA CYS A 179 4.15 -27.95 5.96
C CYS A 179 3.58 -28.50 7.28
N SER A 180 2.70 -29.52 7.25
CA SER A 180 2.20 -30.14 8.48
C SER A 180 3.34 -30.74 9.31
N THR A 181 4.30 -31.40 8.67
CA THR A 181 5.45 -32.01 9.37
C THR A 181 6.34 -30.93 10.01
N GLU A 182 6.59 -29.82 9.32
CA GLU A 182 7.32 -28.69 9.89
C GLU A 182 6.57 -28.07 11.08
N LEU A 183 5.25 -27.92 10.95
CA LEU A 183 4.39 -27.42 12.03
C LEU A 183 4.42 -28.33 13.26
N ASP A 184 4.31 -29.64 13.07
CA ASP A 184 4.33 -30.63 14.16
C ASP A 184 5.71 -30.71 14.84
N ASN A 185 6.80 -30.44 14.10
CA ASN A 185 8.16 -30.39 14.63
C ASN A 185 8.57 -29.02 15.19
N SER A 186 7.78 -27.98 14.93
CA SER A 186 8.04 -26.64 15.44
C SER A 186 7.72 -26.56 16.94
N LYS A 187 8.22 -25.51 17.61
CA LYS A 187 7.80 -25.20 18.99
C LYS A 187 6.38 -24.61 19.07
N LEU A 188 5.68 -24.51 17.94
CA LEU A 188 4.40 -23.84 17.83
C LEU A 188 3.28 -24.86 18.04
N THR A 189 2.29 -24.50 18.84
CA THR A 189 1.14 -25.39 19.08
C THR A 189 0.15 -25.26 17.92
N LYS A 190 0.01 -26.32 17.12
CA LYS A 190 -0.92 -26.42 15.98
C LYS A 190 -2.33 -25.88 16.27
N PRO A 191 -2.99 -26.19 17.41
CA PRO A 191 -4.31 -25.62 17.73
C PRO A 191 -4.31 -24.09 17.79
N LYS A 192 -3.31 -23.47 18.44
CA LYS A 192 -3.23 -22.00 18.53
C LYS A 192 -2.99 -21.35 17.17
N ILE A 193 -2.23 -22.00 16.29
CA ILE A 193 -2.02 -21.52 14.93
C ILE A 193 -3.32 -21.61 14.14
N CYS A 194 -4.03 -22.75 14.21
CA CYS A 194 -5.30 -22.89 13.53
C CYS A 194 -6.37 -21.94 14.07
N ASP A 195 -6.47 -21.73 15.38
CA ASP A 195 -7.37 -20.73 15.98
C ASP A 195 -7.06 -19.33 15.47
N PHE A 196 -5.78 -18.98 15.38
CA PHE A 196 -5.33 -17.70 14.84
C PHE A 196 -5.74 -17.54 13.37
N PHE A 197 -5.47 -18.51 12.49
CA PHE A 197 -5.86 -18.40 11.08
C PHE A 197 -7.38 -18.50 10.85
N ASN A 198 -8.12 -19.22 11.70
CA ASN A 198 -9.57 -19.30 11.63
C ASN A 198 -10.25 -17.98 12.05
N HIS A 199 -9.68 -17.27 13.03
CA HIS A 199 -10.18 -15.95 13.46
C HIS A 199 -9.67 -14.80 12.57
N TYR A 200 -8.48 -14.96 11.99
CA TYR A 200 -7.84 -13.94 11.16
C TYR A 200 -7.56 -14.52 9.77
N LYS A 201 -8.62 -14.66 8.97
CA LYS A 201 -8.60 -15.28 7.63
C LYS A 201 -7.59 -14.66 6.66
N ASP A 202 -7.19 -13.41 6.90
CA ASP A 202 -6.24 -12.66 6.07
C ASP A 202 -4.85 -12.53 6.73
N ALA A 203 -4.56 -13.28 7.80
CA ALA A 203 -3.30 -13.14 8.53
C ALA A 203 -2.09 -13.50 7.66
N GLU A 204 -1.09 -12.62 7.65
CA GLU A 204 0.21 -12.90 7.04
C GLU A 204 1.07 -13.72 8.01
N ILE A 205 1.86 -14.64 7.46
CA ILE A 205 2.89 -15.33 8.23
C ILE A 205 3.99 -14.29 8.52
N ASN A 206 4.17 -13.92 9.80
CA ASN A 206 5.24 -13.02 10.18
C ASN A 206 6.63 -13.69 10.01
N GLY A 207 7.70 -12.90 9.96
CA GLY A 207 9.05 -13.41 9.69
C GLY A 207 9.53 -14.46 10.69
N ASP A 208 9.19 -14.32 11.97
CA ASP A 208 9.56 -15.28 13.02
C ASP A 208 8.81 -16.61 12.86
N LEU A 209 7.54 -16.56 12.46
CA LEU A 209 6.72 -17.72 12.17
C LEU A 209 7.24 -18.41 10.90
N GLN A 210 7.52 -17.67 9.83
CA GLN A 210 8.08 -18.22 8.59
C GLN A 210 9.43 -18.91 8.83
N ALA A 211 10.27 -18.38 9.74
CA ALA A 211 11.55 -19.01 10.07
C ALA A 211 11.39 -20.39 10.75
N ASN A 212 10.29 -20.62 11.47
CA ASN A 212 10.02 -21.90 12.14
C ASN A 212 9.32 -22.92 11.22
N ILE A 213 8.58 -22.44 10.22
CA ILE A 213 7.82 -23.26 9.27
C ILE A 213 8.05 -22.77 7.83
N PRO A 214 9.28 -22.88 7.31
CA PRO A 214 9.70 -22.20 6.08
C PRO A 214 8.99 -22.68 4.82
N SER A 215 8.48 -23.91 4.80
CA SER A 215 7.70 -24.43 3.68
C SER A 215 6.22 -24.06 3.73
N CYS A 216 5.74 -23.53 4.85
CA CYS A 216 4.34 -23.17 5.01
C CYS A 216 4.03 -21.82 4.35
N THR A 217 2.90 -21.79 3.66
CA THR A 217 2.25 -20.58 3.16
C THR A 217 0.88 -20.44 3.81
N VAL A 218 0.24 -19.27 3.69
CA VAL A 218 -1.12 -19.06 4.20
C VAL A 218 -2.07 -20.13 3.63
N ALA A 219 -2.01 -20.39 2.32
CA ALA A 219 -2.84 -21.41 1.68
C ALA A 219 -2.63 -22.83 2.25
N LEU A 220 -1.37 -23.23 2.50
CA LEU A 220 -1.06 -24.53 3.07
C LEU A 220 -1.54 -24.66 4.52
N LEU A 221 -1.37 -23.61 5.33
CA LEU A 221 -1.86 -23.58 6.72
C LEU A 221 -3.39 -23.58 6.78
N THR A 222 -4.06 -22.82 5.91
CA THR A 222 -5.51 -22.85 5.77
C THR A 222 -5.99 -24.25 5.44
N GLU A 223 -5.33 -24.95 4.52
CA GLU A 223 -5.69 -26.33 4.17
C GLU A 223 -5.50 -27.30 5.36
N ILE A 224 -4.38 -27.21 6.07
CA ILE A 224 -4.10 -28.04 7.26
C ILE A 224 -5.14 -27.79 8.37
N CYS A 225 -5.57 -26.55 8.55
CA CYS A 225 -6.48 -26.15 9.61
C CYS A 225 -7.97 -26.37 9.30
N LYS A 226 -8.33 -26.80 8.06
CA LYS A 226 -9.71 -27.24 7.74
C LYS A 226 -10.07 -28.58 8.41
N SER A 227 -9.07 -29.39 8.76
CA SER A 227 -9.26 -30.76 9.29
C SER A 227 -9.12 -30.88 10.80
N ASN A 228 -9.00 -29.76 11.52
CA ASN A 228 -8.85 -29.67 12.99
C ASN A 228 -10.07 -28.95 13.57
#